data_AF-A0A8F4FQG9-F1
#
_entry.id   AF-A0A8F4FQG9-F1
#
_cell.length_a   1.000
_cell.length_b   1.000
_cell.length_c   1.000
_cell.angle_alpha   90.00
_cell.angle_beta   90.00
_cell.angle_gamma   90.00
#
_symmetry.space_group_name_H-M   'P 1'
#
loop_
_entity.id
_entity.type
_entity.pdbx_description
1 polymer ?
#
loop_
_entity_poly.entity_id
_entity_poly.type
_entity_poly.pdbx_seq_one_letter_code
_entity_poly.pdbx_strand_id
1 'polypeptide(L)'
;MTFRKLAIAAVALCLPFAAAACGGSDDTNSGSRPATSEISKAITKELPSSLPDGVADCIAKKVHDSDIPNGVLRAIVKGETASVDKDNEATYTKILTDAATSCASAAVGGS
;
A
#
# COMPACT_ATOMS: atom_id res chain seq x y z
N MET A 1 -17.50 -25.43 -50.93
CA MET A 1 -16.39 -25.75 -50.02
C MET A 1 -16.96 -25.96 -48.63
N THR A 2 -16.74 -27.16 -48.10
CA THR A 2 -17.18 -27.63 -46.78
C THR A 2 -16.14 -27.23 -45.76
N PHE A 3 -16.48 -26.40 -44.77
CA PHE A 3 -15.67 -26.29 -43.55
C PHE A 3 -16.52 -26.54 -42.32
N ARG A 4 -16.08 -27.58 -41.63
CA ARG A 4 -16.72 -28.30 -40.54
C ARG A 4 -16.55 -27.52 -39.24
N LYS A 5 -17.53 -27.70 -38.36
CA LYS A 5 -17.53 -27.27 -36.96
C LYS A 5 -16.25 -27.76 -36.25
N LEU A 6 -15.51 -26.85 -35.62
CA LEU A 6 -14.51 -27.06 -34.55
C LEU A 6 -14.59 -25.77 -33.71
N ALA A 7 -15.37 -25.76 -32.63
CA ALA A 7 -14.90 -26.08 -31.29
C ALA A 7 -13.75 -25.16 -30.85
N ILE A 8 -14.04 -24.20 -29.97
CA ILE A 8 -13.31 -23.88 -28.74
C ILE A 8 -14.29 -23.05 -27.89
N ALA A 9 -14.96 -23.75 -26.98
CA ALA A 9 -15.34 -23.18 -25.69
C ALA A 9 -14.08 -23.17 -24.81
N ALA A 10 -14.04 -22.27 -23.82
CA ALA A 10 -12.89 -21.83 -23.01
C ALA A 10 -12.08 -20.72 -23.71
N VAL A 11 -12.17 -19.46 -23.29
CA VAL A 11 -11.75 -18.97 -21.98
C VAL A 11 -12.74 -17.89 -21.48
N ALA A 12 -13.58 -18.26 -20.52
CA ALA A 12 -14.50 -17.36 -19.82
C ALA A 12 -14.03 -17.07 -18.38
N LEU A 13 -12.72 -16.98 -18.11
CA LEU A 13 -12.22 -16.96 -16.72
C LEU A 13 -11.00 -16.06 -16.40
N CYS A 14 -10.64 -15.06 -17.23
CA CYS A 14 -9.50 -14.17 -16.93
C CYS A 14 -9.75 -12.68 -17.16
N LEU A 15 -10.90 -12.13 -16.72
CA LEU A 15 -11.11 -10.68 -16.72
C LEU A 15 -11.70 -10.13 -15.39
N PRO A 16 -11.08 -10.34 -14.21
CA PRO A 16 -11.36 -9.50 -13.05
C PRO A 16 -10.40 -8.31 -12.91
N PHE A 17 -9.67 -7.91 -13.96
CA PHE A 17 -8.83 -6.69 -13.93
C PHE A 17 -9.57 -5.39 -14.29
N ALA A 18 -10.89 -5.46 -14.50
CA ALA A 18 -11.73 -4.30 -14.80
C ALA A 18 -12.37 -3.66 -13.54
N ALA A 19 -11.72 -3.77 -12.38
CA ALA A 19 -12.23 -3.18 -11.14
C ALA A 19 -11.08 -2.67 -10.25
N ALA A 20 -10.52 -1.51 -10.63
CA ALA A 20 -9.99 -0.46 -9.73
C ALA A 20 -9.03 0.46 -10.50
N ALA A 21 -9.57 1.21 -11.46
CA ALA A 21 -8.96 2.47 -11.87
C ALA A 21 -10.06 3.46 -12.27
N CYS A 22 -11.14 3.49 -11.49
CA CYS A 22 -12.03 4.63 -11.40
C CYS A 22 -11.68 5.33 -10.08
N GLY A 23 -10.63 6.16 -10.12
CA GLY A 23 -10.11 6.89 -8.98
C GLY A 23 -9.34 8.07 -9.54
N GLY A 24 -10.10 9.05 -10.04
CA GLY A 24 -9.59 10.18 -10.80
C GLY A 24 -8.48 10.93 -10.08
N SER A 25 -7.56 11.44 -10.89
CA SER A 25 -6.61 12.54 -10.65
C SER A 25 -6.64 13.18 -9.26
N ASP A 26 -6.34 12.40 -8.24
CA ASP A 26 -6.10 12.87 -6.89
C ASP A 26 -4.60 13.07 -6.86
N ASP A 27 -4.18 14.30 -7.16
CA ASP A 27 -2.79 14.70 -6.98
C ASP A 27 -2.36 14.22 -5.60
N THR A 28 -1.15 13.68 -5.48
CA THR A 28 -0.62 13.08 -4.24
C THR A 28 -0.63 14.03 -3.03
N ASN A 29 -0.93 15.32 -3.27
CA ASN A 29 -1.01 16.42 -2.31
C ASN A 29 -2.45 16.84 -1.93
N SER A 30 -3.50 16.29 -2.55
CA SER A 30 -4.89 16.64 -2.28
C SER A 30 -5.53 15.64 -1.31
N GLY A 31 -6.39 16.15 -0.40
CA GLY A 31 -7.17 15.32 0.54
C GLY A 31 -6.61 15.21 1.96
N SER A 32 -7.48 14.75 2.87
CA SER A 32 -7.16 14.63 4.30
C SER A 32 -6.16 13.51 4.56
N ARG A 33 -5.23 13.78 5.47
CA ARG A 33 -4.29 12.78 5.97
C ARG A 33 -5.05 11.69 6.73
N PRO A 34 -4.88 10.40 6.38
CA PRO A 34 -5.56 9.32 7.10
C PRO A 34 -5.02 9.24 8.53
N ALA A 35 -5.89 8.84 9.46
CA ALA A 35 -5.52 8.69 10.86
C ALA A 35 -4.45 7.59 11.03
N THR A 36 -3.59 7.72 12.04
CA THR A 36 -2.58 6.71 12.39
C THR A 36 -3.17 5.32 12.60
N SER A 37 -4.38 5.22 13.15
CA SER A 37 -5.09 3.95 13.34
C SER A 37 -5.48 3.26 12.02
N GLU A 38 -5.83 4.04 10.99
CA GLU A 38 -6.18 3.51 9.67
C GLU A 38 -4.92 2.98 8.97
N ILE A 39 -3.83 3.73 9.07
CA ILE A 39 -2.51 3.34 8.53
C ILE A 39 -2.02 2.08 9.24
N SER A 40 -2.12 2.01 10.57
CA SER A 40 -1.73 0.85 11.37
C SER A 40 -2.49 -0.40 10.96
N LYS A 41 -3.83 -0.32 10.85
CA LYS A 41 -4.66 -1.43 10.37
C LYS A 41 -4.27 -1.91 8.98
N ALA A 42 -3.98 -1.00 8.05
CA ALA A 42 -3.55 -1.36 6.71
C ALA A 42 -2.18 -2.07 6.72
N ILE A 43 -1.23 -1.55 7.51
CA ILE A 43 0.08 -2.18 7.71
C ILE A 43 -0.08 -3.59 8.31
N THR A 44 -0.91 -3.75 9.33
CA THR A 44 -1.19 -5.07 9.95
C THR A 44 -1.89 -6.02 8.98
N LYS A 45 -2.71 -5.52 8.06
CA LYS A 45 -3.40 -6.34 7.06
C LYS A 45 -2.44 -6.89 5.99
N GLU A 46 -1.47 -6.08 5.57
CA GLU A 46 -0.50 -6.44 4.54
C GLU A 46 0.71 -7.20 5.10
N LEU A 47 1.05 -6.98 6.37
CA LEU A 47 2.17 -7.67 7.01
C LEU A 47 1.76 -9.03 7.60
N PRO A 48 2.67 -10.03 7.58
CA PRO A 48 2.41 -11.32 8.18
C PRO A 48 2.23 -11.18 9.70
N SER A 49 1.39 -12.05 10.27
CA SER A 49 1.02 -12.10 11.71
C SER A 49 2.19 -12.30 12.68
N SER A 50 3.41 -12.43 12.17
CA SER A 50 4.65 -12.66 12.90
C SER A 50 5.38 -11.38 13.33
N LEU A 51 4.85 -10.19 13.00
CA LEU A 51 5.38 -8.95 13.57
C LEU A 51 4.95 -8.78 15.03
N PRO A 52 5.87 -8.31 15.91
CA PRO A 52 5.55 -7.99 17.28
C PRO A 52 4.41 -6.96 17.35
N ASP A 53 3.53 -7.15 18.34
CA ASP A 53 2.46 -6.20 18.63
C ASP A 53 3.04 -4.79 18.83
N GLY A 54 2.41 -3.79 18.20
CA GLY A 54 2.83 -2.40 18.29
C GLY A 54 3.88 -1.95 17.26
N VAL A 55 4.50 -2.85 16.48
CA VAL A 55 5.37 -2.42 15.36
C VAL A 55 4.56 -1.69 14.30
N ALA A 56 3.37 -2.20 13.96
CA ALA A 56 2.48 -1.56 13.00
C ALA A 56 2.05 -0.15 13.45
N ASP A 57 1.72 0.02 14.73
CA ASP A 57 1.37 1.34 15.30
C ASP A 57 2.56 2.30 15.32
N CYS A 58 3.76 1.81 15.63
CA CYS A 58 4.97 2.60 15.59
C CYS A 58 5.28 3.10 14.17
N ILE A 59 5.22 2.20 13.17
CA ILE A 59 5.44 2.56 11.76
C ILE A 59 4.35 3.54 11.32
N ALA A 60 3.09 3.26 11.64
CA ALA A 60 1.97 4.13 11.29
C ALA A 60 2.13 5.55 11.83
N LYS A 61 2.60 5.69 13.08
CA LYS A 61 2.87 7.00 13.68
C LYS A 61 4.03 7.72 13.01
N LYS A 62 5.12 7.01 12.69
CA LYS A 62 6.31 7.56 12.02
C LYS A 62 6.07 7.94 10.55
N VAL A 63 5.15 7.26 9.88
CA VAL A 63 4.82 7.44 8.46
C VAL A 63 3.68 8.46 8.27
N HIS A 64 2.68 8.48 9.16
CA HIS A 64 2.09 9.75 9.62
C HIS A 64 3.23 10.62 10.20
N ASP A 65 3.10 11.82 10.74
CA ASP A 65 4.22 12.70 11.18
C ASP A 65 5.39 13.02 10.19
N SER A 66 5.71 12.20 9.18
CA SER A 66 6.75 12.40 8.17
C SER A 66 6.28 13.22 6.98
N ASP A 67 7.21 13.55 6.08
CA ASP A 67 6.95 14.29 4.84
C ASP A 67 6.33 13.44 3.71
N ILE A 68 5.84 12.24 4.02
CA ILE A 68 5.13 11.43 3.02
C ILE A 68 3.79 12.09 2.64
N PRO A 69 3.51 12.24 1.32
CA PRO A 69 2.29 12.88 0.85
C PRO A 69 1.03 12.16 1.31
N ASN A 70 -0.06 12.91 1.52
CA ASN A 70 -1.35 12.36 1.94
C ASN A 70 -1.89 11.33 0.95
N GLY A 71 -1.67 11.53 -0.35
CA GLY A 71 -2.06 10.58 -1.39
C GLY A 71 -1.36 9.23 -1.26
N VAL A 72 -0.07 9.23 -0.90
CA VAL A 72 0.70 8.00 -0.67
C VAL A 72 0.17 7.26 0.56
N LEU A 73 -0.09 7.98 1.65
CA LEU A 73 -0.66 7.38 2.86
C LEU A 73 -2.05 6.79 2.63
N ARG A 74 -2.88 7.47 1.84
CA ARG A 74 -4.22 6.98 1.47
C ARG A 74 -4.13 5.73 0.60
N ALA A 75 -3.19 5.69 -0.35
CA ALA A 75 -2.97 4.51 -1.18
C ALA A 75 -2.60 3.30 -0.31
N ILE A 76 -1.73 3.48 0.69
CA ILE A 76 -1.41 2.43 1.68
C ILE A 76 -2.69 1.96 2.40
N VAL A 77 -3.51 2.89 2.90
CA VAL A 77 -4.76 2.54 3.62
C VAL A 77 -5.74 1.79 2.75
N LYS A 78 -5.82 2.13 1.46
CA LYS A 78 -6.74 1.51 0.51
C LYS A 78 -6.19 0.22 -0.13
N GLY A 79 -4.91 -0.10 0.09
CA GLY A 79 -4.24 -1.21 -0.61
C GLY A 79 -4.02 -0.93 -2.10
N GLU A 80 -3.95 0.35 -2.49
CA GLU A 80 -3.70 0.79 -3.87
C GLU A 80 -2.22 1.11 -4.08
N THR A 81 -1.74 1.05 -5.33
CA THR A 81 -0.39 1.52 -5.66
C THR A 81 -0.33 3.04 -5.52
N ALA A 82 0.54 3.53 -4.64
CA ALA A 82 0.79 4.95 -4.52
C ALA A 82 1.48 5.48 -5.79
N SER A 83 0.97 6.59 -6.34
CA SER A 83 1.79 7.41 -7.24
C SER A 83 2.87 8.07 -6.39
N VAL A 84 4.13 7.72 -6.66
CA VAL A 84 5.29 8.33 -6.02
C VAL A 84 6.00 9.17 -7.07
N ASP A 85 6.22 10.44 -6.75
CA ASP A 85 7.07 11.31 -7.57
C ASP A 85 8.48 10.72 -7.62
N LYS A 86 8.98 10.43 -8.83
CA LYS A 86 10.31 9.82 -9.02
C LYS A 86 11.43 10.63 -8.35
N ASP A 87 11.28 11.95 -8.30
CA ASP A 87 12.25 12.85 -7.68
C ASP A 87 12.32 12.71 -6.14
N ASN A 88 11.24 12.22 -5.51
CA ASN A 88 11.14 12.03 -4.06
C ASN A 88 11.10 10.55 -3.63
N GLU A 89 11.11 9.62 -4.58
CA GLU A 89 11.02 8.18 -4.33
C GLU A 89 12.08 7.70 -3.32
N ALA A 90 13.33 8.14 -3.50
CA ALA A 90 14.43 7.80 -2.60
C ALA A 90 14.18 8.32 -1.17
N THR A 91 13.64 9.53 -1.04
CA THR A 91 13.31 10.16 0.26
C THR A 91 12.19 9.38 0.95
N TYR A 92 11.09 9.08 0.25
CA TYR A 92 9.96 8.35 0.84
C TYR A 92 10.35 6.92 1.19
N THR A 93 11.11 6.25 0.33
CA THR A 93 11.65 4.91 0.61
C THR A 93 12.53 4.93 1.85
N LYS A 94 13.38 5.95 2.01
CA LYS A 94 14.22 6.11 3.20
C LYS A 94 13.38 6.33 4.45
N ILE A 95 12.34 7.16 4.40
CA ILE A 95 11.41 7.38 5.53
C ILE A 95 10.73 6.07 5.94
N LEU A 96 10.18 5.33 4.97
CA LEU A 96 9.53 4.04 5.23
C LEU A 96 10.51 3.03 5.83
N THR A 97 11.73 2.97 5.30
CA THR A 97 12.77 2.05 5.76
C THR A 97 13.27 2.42 7.16
N ASP A 98 13.46 3.72 7.45
CA ASP A 98 13.87 4.21 8.78
C ASP A 98 12.78 3.96 9.83
N ALA A 99 11.52 4.21 9.47
CA ALA A 99 10.37 3.89 10.32
C ALA A 99 10.32 2.39 10.63
N ALA A 100 10.42 1.53 9.61
CA ALA A 100 10.43 0.08 9.79
C ALA A 100 11.61 -0.39 10.65
N THR A 101 12.82 0.11 10.38
CA THR A 101 14.04 -0.28 11.11
C THR A 101 14.00 0.18 12.56
N SER A 102 13.64 1.44 12.81
CA SER A 102 13.57 1.99 14.17
C SER A 102 12.48 1.31 15.01
N CYS A 103 11.32 1.03 14.41
CA CYS A 103 10.21 0.36 15.09
C CYS A 103 10.47 -1.13 15.32
N ALA A 104 11.09 -1.82 14.35
CA ALA A 104 11.54 -3.20 14.55
C ALA A 104 12.61 -3.30 15.65
N SER A 105 13.56 -2.36 15.67
CA SER A 105 14.61 -2.29 16.68
C SER A 105 14.05 -2.04 18.08
N ALA A 106 13.04 -1.17 18.18
CA ALA A 106 12.33 -0.92 19.44
C ALA A 106 11.55 -2.14 19.94
N ALA A 107 11.05 -2.98 19.02
CA ALA A 107 10.31 -4.19 19.38
C ALA A 107 11.22 -5.39 19.75
N VAL A 108 12.46 -5.45 19.24
CA VAL A 108 13.42 -6.50 19.62
C VAL A 108 14.36 -6.10 20.77
N GLY A 109 14.46 -4.80 21.09
CA GLY A 109 15.31 -4.28 22.16
C GLY A 109 14.63 -4.16 23.53
N GLY A 110 13.34 -4.52 23.63
CA GLY A 110 12.62 -4.60 24.90
C GLY A 110 12.78 -5.98 25.55
N SER A 111 13.89 -6.20 26.27
CA SER A 111 14.11 -7.34 27.18
C SER A 111 14.73 -6.84 28.47
#